data_AF-O93913-F1
#
_entry.id   AF-O93913-F1
#
_cell.length_a   1.000
_cell.length_b   1.000
_cell.length_c   1.000
_cell.angle_alpha   90.00
_cell.angle_beta   90.00
_cell.angle_gamma   90.00
#
_symmetry.space_group_name_H-M   'P 1'
#
loop_
_entity.id
_entity.type
_entity.pdbx_description
1 polymer ?
#
loop_
_entity_poly.entity_id
_entity_poly.type
_entity_poly.pdbx_seq_one_letter_code
_entity_poly.pdbx_strand_id
1 'polypeptide(L)' 'NCFILFRQHLHPLVVRDNPGVHNNVISAIISKMWHAAPASIIAQYQELAKQAKAQHLANNPNYQYQPR' A
#
# COMPACT_ATOMS: atom_id res chain seq x y z
N ASN A 1 -1.58 0.19 6.19
CA ASN A 1 -0.83 -1.06 5.92
C ASN A 1 0.20 -0.77 4.83
N CYS A 2 1.43 -1.29 4.91
CA CYS A 2 2.54 -0.91 4.01
C CYS A 2 2.27 -1.24 2.54
N PHE A 3 1.69 -2.41 2.27
CA PHE A 3 1.27 -2.81 0.92
C PHE A 3 0.22 -1.85 0.31
N ILE A 4 -0.67 -1.27 1.12
CA ILE A 4 -1.69 -0.34 0.62
C ILE A 4 -1.06 0.97 0.16
N LEU A 5 -0.07 1.49 0.88
CA LEU A 5 0.70 2.67 0.48
C LEU A 5 1.45 2.40 -0.84
N PHE A 6 2.11 1.25 -0.93
CA PHE A 6 2.80 0.82 -2.14
C PHE A 6 1.86 0.71 -3.34
N ARG A 7 0.70 0.07 -3.16
CA ARG A 7 -0.34 -0.07 -4.18
C ARG A 7 -0.87 1.30 -4.61
N GLN A 8 -1.14 2.21 -3.68
CA GLN A 8 -1.67 3.54 -4.01
C GLN A 8 -0.72 4.34 -4.91
N HIS A 9 0.60 4.25 -4.70
CA HIS A 9 1.57 4.90 -5.58
C HIS A 9 1.68 4.25 -6.96
N LEU A 10 1.65 2.92 -7.02
CA LEU A 10 1.85 2.16 -8.27
C LEU A 10 0.59 2.03 -9.11
N HIS A 11 -0.59 2.01 -8.50
CA HIS A 11 -1.86 1.85 -9.20
C HIS A 11 -2.05 2.81 -10.38
N PRO A 12 -1.88 4.15 -10.23
CA PRO A 12 -2.01 5.06 -11.37
C PRO A 12 -0.95 4.82 -12.45
N LEU A 13 0.26 4.40 -12.07
CA LEU A 13 1.33 4.09 -13.03
C LEU A 13 0.98 2.85 -13.86
N VAL A 14 0.53 1.77 -13.20
CA VAL A 14 0.16 0.52 -13.87
C VAL A 14 -1.08 0.70 -14.73
N VAL A 15 -2.09 1.45 -14.27
CA VAL A 15 -3.30 1.76 -15.05
C VAL A 15 -2.96 2.59 -16.29
N ARG A 16 -2.05 3.56 -16.16
CA ARG A 16 -1.59 4.37 -17.30
C ARG A 16 -0.84 3.52 -18.33
N ASP A 17 -0.02 2.58 -17.87
CA ASP A 17 0.76 1.68 -18.72
C ASP A 17 -0.12 0.58 -19.35
N ASN A 18 -1.24 0.25 -18.71
CA ASN A 18 -2.17 -0.81 -19.11
C ASN A 18 -3.60 -0.26 -19.25
N PRO A 19 -3.86 0.62 -20.23
CA PRO A 19 -5.18 1.20 -20.44
C PRO A 19 -6.20 0.10 -20.78
N GLY A 20 -7.37 0.14 -20.13
CA GLY A 20 -8.45 -0.83 -20.36
C GLY A 20 -8.29 -2.18 -19.67
N VAL A 21 -7.20 -2.38 -18.90
CA VAL A 21 -7.02 -3.60 -18.10
C VAL A 21 -7.87 -3.55 -16.83
N HIS A 22 -8.52 -4.68 -16.52
CA HIS A 22 -9.40 -4.79 -15.36
C HIS A 22 -8.63 -4.67 -14.03
N ASN A 23 -9.26 -4.06 -13.02
CA ASN A 23 -8.65 -3.82 -11.70
C ASN A 23 -8.12 -5.10 -11.00
N ASN A 24 -8.69 -6.26 -11.30
CA ASN A 24 -8.18 -7.56 -10.81
C ASN A 24 -6.77 -7.84 -11.32
N VAL A 25 -6.53 -7.61 -12.61
CA VAL A 25 -5.22 -7.84 -13.24
C VAL A 25 -4.22 -6.79 -12.74
N ILE A 26 -4.62 -5.52 -12.64
CA ILE A 26 -3.79 -4.45 -12.04
C ILE A 26 -3.36 -4.84 -10.63
N SER A 27 -4.29 -5.34 -9.81
CA SER A 27 -3.99 -5.75 -8.43
C SER A 27 -3.05 -6.96 -8.40
N ALA A 28 -3.21 -7.93 -9.31
CA ALA A 28 -2.29 -9.06 -9.44
C ALA A 28 -0.87 -8.62 -9.86
N ILE A 29 -0.74 -7.66 -10.78
CA ILE A 29 0.55 -7.10 -11.21
C ILE A 29 1.24 -6.43 -10.03
N ILE A 30 0.53 -5.55 -9.31
CA ILE A 30 1.11 -4.83 -8.16
C ILE A 30 1.53 -5.80 -7.05
N SER A 31 0.74 -6.84 -6.78
CA SER A 31 1.13 -7.89 -5.83
C SER A 31 2.42 -8.60 -6.25
N LYS A 32 2.57 -8.94 -7.53
CA LYS A 32 3.82 -9.52 -8.05
C LYS A 32 5.00 -8.54 -7.90
N MET A 33 4.81 -7.27 -8.21
CA MET A 33 5.83 -6.24 -8.04
C MET A 33 6.26 -6.09 -6.58
N TRP A 34 5.31 -6.20 -5.64
CA TRP A 34 5.62 -6.16 -4.21
C TRP A 34 6.48 -7.35 -3.77
N HIS A 35 6.15 -8.57 -4.22
CA HIS A 35 6.95 -9.76 -3.93
C HIS A 35 8.33 -9.74 -4.58
N ALA A 36 8.46 -9.08 -5.73
CA ALA A 36 9.73 -8.90 -6.42
C ALA A 36 10.53 -7.68 -5.93
N ALA A 37 9.93 -6.80 -5.12
CA ALA A 37 10.60 -5.60 -4.64
C ALA A 37 11.75 -5.97 -3.70
N PRO A 38 12.88 -5.24 -3.76
CA PRO A 38 13.99 -5.49 -2.86
C PRO A 38 13.60 -5.16 -1.40
N ALA A 39 14.24 -5.84 -0.46
CA ALA A 39 13.97 -5.68 0.97
C ALA A 39 14.12 -4.22 1.45
N SER A 40 15.00 -3.43 0.82
CA SER A 40 15.15 -2.00 1.09
C SER A 40 13.87 -1.21 0.82
N ILE A 41 13.19 -1.45 -0.30
CA ILE A 41 11.92 -0.81 -0.64
C ILE A 41 10.83 -1.27 0.33
N ILE A 42 10.74 -2.57 0.59
CA ILE A 42 9.75 -3.11 1.54
C ILE A 42 9.95 -2.47 2.92
N ALA A 43 11.19 -2.33 3.40
CA ALA A 43 11.53 -1.70 4.67
C ALA A 43 11.12 -0.21 4.71
N GLN A 44 11.37 0.54 3.63
CA GLN A 44 10.93 1.94 3.52
C GLN A 44 9.41 2.07 3.65
N TYR A 45 8.65 1.23 2.95
CA TYR A 45 7.18 1.24 3.02
C TYR A 45 6.64 0.74 4.37
N GLN A 46 7.34 -0.19 5.02
CA GLN A 46 7.03 -0.60 6.39
C GLN A 46 7.21 0.54 7.38
N GLU A 47 8.29 1.31 7.26
CA GLU A 47 8.56 2.46 8.11
C GLU A 47 7.52 3.57 7.89
N LEU A 48 7.21 3.89 6.63
CA LEU A 48 6.15 4.83 6.28
C LEU A 48 4.79 4.40 6.87
N ALA A 49 4.45 3.12 6.80
CA ALA A 49 3.22 2.60 7.38
C ALA A 49 3.21 2.66 8.91
N LYS A 50 4.36 2.44 9.57
CA LYS A 50 4.49 2.61 11.02
C LYS A 50 4.29 4.07 11.41
N GLN A 51 4.91 5.00 10.71
CA GLN A 51 4.76 6.44 10.95
C GLN A 51 3.32 6.89 10.73
N ALA A 52 2.69 6.48 9.63
CA ALA A 52 1.28 6.78 9.38
C ALA A 52 0.35 6.20 10.46
N LYS A 53 0.64 4.99 10.95
CA LYS A 53 -0.11 4.37 12.05
C LYS A 53 0.09 5.14 13.37
N ALA A 54 1.33 5.53 13.68
CA ALA A 54 1.66 6.28 14.88
C ALA A 54 1.00 7.67 14.85
N GLN A 55 1.06 8.37 13.71
CA GLN A 55 0.40 9.65 13.51
C GLN A 55 -1.13 9.51 13.64
N HIS A 56 -1.72 8.46 13.06
CA HIS A 56 -3.15 8.20 13.19
C HIS A 56 -3.56 7.96 14.64
N LEU A 57 -2.78 7.17 15.39
CA LEU A 57 -3.01 6.89 16.81
C LEU A 57 -2.85 8.15 17.67
N ALA A 58 -1.83 8.97 17.40
CA ALA A 58 -1.62 10.24 18.10
C ALA A 58 -2.76 11.24 17.84
N ASN A 59 -3.24 11.32 16.59
CA ASN A 59 -4.36 12.20 16.23
C ASN A 59 -5.72 11.66 16.68
N ASN A 60 -5.84 10.35 16.90
CA ASN A 60 -7.07 9.71 17.33
C ASN A 60 -6.80 8.82 18.56
N PRO A 61 -6.56 9.44 19.73
CA PRO A 61 -6.23 8.70 20.95
C PRO A 61 -7.35 7.74 21.39
N ASN A 62 -8.60 7.97 20.97
CA ASN A 62 -9.76 7.11 21.23
C ASN A 62 -10.07 6.12 20.08
N TYR A 63 -9.19 5.97 19.09
CA TYR A 63 -9.43 5.06 17.97
C TYR A 63 -9.31 3.61 18.40
N GLN A 64 -10.45 2.94 18.59
CA GLN A 64 -10.53 1.51 18.84
C GLN A 64 -11.08 0.84 17.58
N TYR A 65 -10.24 0.05 16.90
CA TYR A 65 -10.69 -0.74 15.76
C TYR A 65 -11.68 -1.81 16.25
N GLN A 66 -12.96 -1.59 15.99
CA GLN A 66 -14.04 -2.55 16.28
C GLN A 66 -14.47 -3.19 14.96
N PRO A 67 -13.93 -4.35 14.57
CA PRO A 67 -14.46 -5.09 13.44
C PRO A 67 -15.87 -5.61 13.78
N ARG A 68 -16.83 -5.40 12.88
CA ARG A 68 -18.18 -5.99 12.94
C ARG A 68 -18.23 -7.29 12.17
#